data_AF-A0A7M1T3Y5-F1
#
_entry.id   AF-A0A7M1T3Y5-F1
#
_cell.length_a   1.000
_cell.length_b   1.000
_cell.length_c   1.000
_cell.angle_alpha   90.00
_cell.angle_beta   90.00
_cell.angle_gamma   90.00
#
_symmetry.space_group_name_H-M   'P 1'
#
loop_
_entity.id
_entity.type
_entity.pdbx_description
1 polymer ?
#
loop_
_entity_poly.entity_id
_entity_poly.type
_entity_poly.pdbx_seq_one_letter_code
_entity_poly.pdbx_strand_id
1 'polypeptide(L)'
;MNEEIKFPMMLDTALMLVNEMRAIEIRKLDDATETEKALLMTEIRKYDAEEKLLYYGDDHSRLSVMEKIDKLYSPIVKAKYERV
;
A
#
# COMPACT_ATOMS: atom_id res chain seq x y z
N MET A 1 8.66 6.81 -30.85
CA MET A 1 7.39 6.83 -30.11
C MET A 1 7.74 6.51 -28.66
N ASN A 2 7.60 7.46 -27.74
CA ASN A 2 7.58 7.11 -26.32
C ASN A 2 6.22 6.47 -26.08
N GLU A 3 6.19 5.20 -25.70
CA GLU A 3 4.94 4.58 -25.24
C GLU A 3 4.53 5.28 -23.94
N GLU A 4 3.31 5.80 -23.93
CA GLU A 4 2.74 6.43 -22.73
C GLU A 4 2.48 5.34 -21.68
N ILE A 5 3.14 5.45 -20.53
CA ILE A 5 3.00 4.48 -19.43
C ILE A 5 1.56 4.57 -18.90
N LYS A 6 0.83 3.47 -18.98
CA LYS A 6 -0.54 3.36 -18.44
C LYS A 6 -0.51 2.79 -17.03
N PHE A 7 -0.95 3.59 -16.07
CA PHE A 7 -1.13 3.16 -14.68
C PHE A 7 -2.48 2.47 -14.49
N PRO A 8 -2.58 1.45 -13.61
CA PRO A 8 -3.81 0.70 -13.39
C PRO A 8 -4.88 1.50 -12.63
N MET A 9 -4.49 2.57 -11.92
CA MET A 9 -5.37 3.43 -11.15
C MET A 9 -4.80 4.83 -10.99
N MET A 10 -5.63 5.75 -10.48
CA MET A 10 -5.21 7.12 -10.12
C MET A 10 -4.22 7.09 -8.95
N LEU A 11 -3.29 8.04 -8.93
CA LEU A 11 -2.31 8.20 -7.84
C LEU A 11 -2.99 8.36 -6.47
N ASP A 12 -4.03 9.18 -6.38
CA ASP A 12 -4.76 9.38 -5.13
C ASP A 12 -5.40 8.08 -4.62
N THR A 13 -5.92 7.24 -5.52
CA THR A 13 -6.47 5.92 -5.17
C THR A 13 -5.38 4.99 -4.66
N ALA A 14 -4.21 4.98 -5.30
CA ALA A 14 -3.08 4.18 -4.87
C ALA A 14 -2.60 4.59 -3.46
N LEU A 15 -2.47 5.89 -3.22
CA LEU A 15 -2.08 6.45 -1.92
C LEU A 15 -3.10 6.12 -0.83
N MET A 16 -4.40 6.26 -1.12
CA MET A 16 -5.46 5.89 -0.20
C MET A 16 -5.36 4.40 0.20
N LEU A 17 -5.15 3.51 -0.76
CA LEU A 17 -5.06 2.07 -0.50
C LEU A 17 -3.81 1.70 0.32
N VAL A 18 -2.65 2.29 0.03
CA VAL A 18 -1.43 2.09 0.85
C VAL A 18 -1.65 2.58 2.28
N ASN A 19 -2.28 3.74 2.44
CA ASN A 19 -2.58 4.31 3.76
C ASN A 19 -3.55 3.44 4.56
N GLU A 20 -4.56 2.86 3.92
CA GLU A 20 -5.48 1.91 4.55
C GLU A 20 -4.75 0.65 5.03
N MET A 21 -3.85 0.08 4.21
CA MET A 21 -3.04 -1.08 4.60
C MET A 21 -2.14 -0.77 5.80
N ARG A 22 -1.47 0.39 5.79
CA ARG A 22 -0.68 0.87 6.93
C ARG A 22 -1.51 1.01 8.19
N ALA A 23 -2.70 1.60 8.09
CA ALA A 23 -3.60 1.79 9.22
C ALA A 23 -4.09 0.44 9.81
N ILE A 24 -4.31 -0.57 8.96
CA ILE A 24 -4.65 -1.93 9.40
C ILE A 24 -3.53 -2.53 10.25
N GLU A 25 -2.27 -2.42 9.82
CA GLU A 25 -1.14 -2.95 10.60
C GLU A 25 -0.88 -2.15 11.88
N ILE A 26 -1.05 -0.82 11.86
CA ILE A 26 -0.94 0.01 13.07
C ILE A 26 -1.95 -0.42 14.12
N ARG A 27 -3.22 -0.66 13.74
CA ARG A 27 -4.25 -1.10 14.70
C ARG A 27 -3.95 -2.45 15.36
N LYS A 28 -3.16 -3.32 14.71
CA LYS A 28 -2.74 -4.60 15.30
C LYS A 28 -1.68 -4.43 16.38
N LEU A 29 -0.98 -3.28 16.43
CA LEU A 29 0.08 -3.04 17.42
C LEU A 29 -0.47 -2.98 18.85
N ASP A 30 -1.71 -2.51 19.02
CA ASP A 30 -2.35 -2.34 20.33
C ASP A 30 -2.50 -3.68 21.08
N ASP A 31 -2.72 -4.77 20.34
CA ASP A 31 -2.97 -6.11 20.88
C ASP A 31 -1.78 -7.08 20.71
N ALA A 32 -0.68 -6.62 20.08
CA ALA A 32 0.45 -7.47 19.72
C ALA A 32 1.45 -7.70 20.86
N THR A 33 2.05 -8.88 20.91
CA THR A 33 3.25 -9.16 21.73
C THR A 33 4.47 -8.40 21.20
N GLU A 34 5.51 -8.24 22.03
CA GLU A 34 6.75 -7.55 21.62
C GLU A 34 7.41 -8.17 20.38
N THR A 35 7.36 -9.50 20.24
CA THR A 35 7.86 -10.20 19.05
C THR A 35 7.04 -9.86 17.80
N GLU A 36 5.71 -9.79 17.92
CA GLU A 36 4.81 -9.45 16.82
C GLU A 36 4.93 -7.98 16.42
N LYS A 37 5.13 -7.08 17.38
CA LYS A 37 5.35 -5.65 17.13
C LYS A 37 6.52 -5.40 16.19
N ALA A 38 7.63 -6.13 16.34
CA ALA A 38 8.78 -5.99 15.45
C ALA A 38 8.45 -6.34 13.98
N LEU A 39 7.62 -7.36 13.76
CA LEU A 39 7.13 -7.74 12.43
C LEU A 39 6.17 -6.69 11.87
N LEU A 40 5.20 -6.24 12.67
CA LEU A 40 4.24 -5.21 12.30
C LEU A 40 4.95 -3.88 11.92
N MET A 41 5.95 -3.47 12.70
CA MET A 41 6.76 -2.29 12.39
C MET A 41 7.52 -2.43 11.07
N THR A 42 7.94 -3.65 10.70
CA THR A 42 8.59 -3.91 9.42
C THR A 42 7.61 -3.74 8.26
N GLU A 43 6.38 -4.27 8.39
CA GLU A 43 5.34 -4.07 7.38
C GLU A 43 4.91 -2.59 7.28
N ILE A 44 4.79 -1.88 8.39
CA ILE A 44 4.48 -0.43 8.39
C ILE A 44 5.52 0.37 7.59
N ARG A 45 6.81 0.12 7.83
CA ARG A 45 7.91 0.79 7.11
C ARG A 45 7.90 0.52 5.61
N LYS A 46 7.45 -0.67 5.22
CA LYS A 46 7.29 -1.03 3.80
C LYS A 46 6.20 -0.18 3.13
N TYR A 47 5.08 0.07 3.80
CA TYR A 47 4.07 1.00 3.27
C TYR A 47 4.59 2.44 3.18
N ASP A 48 5.42 2.89 4.13
CA ASP A 48 6.06 4.21 4.04
C ASP A 48 7.04 4.31 2.85
N ALA A 49 7.72 3.22 2.52
CA ALA A 49 8.59 3.15 1.35
C ALA A 49 7.77 3.17 0.05
N GLU A 50 6.66 2.45 0.00
CA GLU A 50 5.74 2.43 -1.15
C GLU A 50 5.09 3.80 -1.38
N GLU A 51 4.65 4.48 -0.32
CA GLU A 51 4.13 5.85 -0.39
C GLU A 51 5.19 6.83 -0.97
N LYS A 52 6.45 6.72 -0.56
CA LYS A 52 7.54 7.52 -1.12
C LYS A 52 7.77 7.25 -2.61
N LEU A 53 7.70 5.98 -3.03
CA LEU A 53 7.82 5.62 -4.45
C LEU A 53 6.64 6.13 -5.29
N LEU A 54 5.44 6.16 -4.72
CA LEU A 54 4.27 6.74 -5.38
C LEU A 54 4.46 8.24 -5.65
N TYR A 55 4.94 9.01 -4.68
CA TYR A 55 5.15 10.45 -4.82
C TYR A 55 6.40 10.82 -5.63
N TYR A 56 7.52 10.15 -5.38
CA TYR A 56 8.85 10.61 -5.81
C TYR A 56 9.61 9.62 -6.69
N GLY A 57 9.07 8.40 -6.88
CA GLY A 57 9.68 7.41 -7.74
C GLY A 57 9.56 7.78 -9.23
N ASP A 58 10.47 7.23 -10.04
CA ASP A 58 10.31 7.23 -11.49
C ASP A 58 9.05 6.46 -11.93
N ASP A 59 8.66 6.63 -13.19
CA ASP A 59 7.40 6.06 -13.69
C ASP A 59 7.38 4.52 -13.63
N HIS A 60 8.54 3.85 -13.76
CA HIS A 60 8.62 2.39 -13.65
C HIS A 60 8.41 1.92 -12.20
N SER A 61 9.06 2.58 -11.25
CA SER A 61 8.94 2.32 -9.82
C SER A 61 7.52 2.59 -9.35
N ARG A 62 6.93 3.72 -9.77
CA ARG A 62 5.54 4.07 -9.49
C ARG A 62 4.59 3.03 -10.08
N LEU A 63 4.80 2.61 -11.34
CA LEU A 63 3.97 1.62 -12.00
C LEU A 63 4.01 0.29 -11.25
N SER A 64 5.21 -0.19 -10.90
CA SER A 64 5.37 -1.44 -10.16
C SER A 64 4.62 -1.44 -8.82
N VAL A 65 4.69 -0.34 -8.08
CA VAL A 65 3.95 -0.19 -6.81
C VAL A 65 2.44 -0.14 -7.06
N MET A 66 1.98 0.60 -8.08
CA MET A 66 0.55 0.67 -8.42
C MET A 66 -0.03 -0.67 -8.87
N GLU A 67 0.71 -1.47 -9.64
CA GLU A 67 0.28 -2.83 -10.01
C GLU A 67 0.17 -3.74 -8.79
N LYS A 68 1.08 -3.60 -7.83
CA LYS A 68 1.02 -4.33 -6.57
C LYS A 68 -0.21 -3.94 -5.77
N ILE A 69 -0.48 -2.64 -5.64
CA ILE A 69 -1.65 -2.12 -4.91
C ILE A 69 -2.94 -2.64 -5.54
N ASP A 70 -3.05 -2.60 -6.87
CA ASP A 70 -4.20 -3.10 -7.62
C ASP A 70 -4.46 -4.58 -7.34
N LYS A 71 -3.41 -5.40 -7.47
CA LYS A 71 -3.55 -6.86 -7.39
C LYS A 71 -3.64 -7.39 -5.96
N LEU A 72 -3.03 -6.71 -4.99
CA LEU A 72 -2.90 -7.22 -3.61
C LEU A 72 -3.69 -6.41 -2.59
N TYR A 73 -3.63 -5.08 -2.63
CA TYR A 73 -4.20 -4.26 -1.54
C TYR A 73 -5.67 -3.94 -1.77
N SER A 74 -6.04 -3.60 -3.01
CA SER A 74 -7.42 -3.30 -3.39
C SER A 74 -8.40 -4.41 -2.97
N PRO A 75 -8.15 -5.72 -3.22
CA PRO A 75 -9.03 -6.79 -2.77
C PRO A 75 -9.18 -6.87 -1.24
N ILE A 76 -8.10 -6.64 -0.49
CA ILE A 76 -8.10 -6.70 0.98
C ILE A 76 -8.96 -5.57 1.55
N VAL A 77 -8.73 -4.34 1.08
CA VAL A 77 -9.47 -3.16 1.52
C VAL A 77 -10.95 -3.29 1.13
N LYS A 78 -11.25 -3.76 -0.08
CA LYS A 78 -12.62 -4.02 -0.52
C LYS A 78 -13.33 -5.04 0.38
N ALA A 79 -12.69 -6.16 0.69
CA ALA A 79 -13.26 -7.18 1.57
C ALA A 79 -13.51 -6.68 3.01
N LYS A 80 -12.75 -5.69 3.49
CA LYS A 80 -12.97 -5.03 4.79
C LYS A 80 -14.26 -4.21 4.79
N TYR A 81 -14.52 -3.45 3.71
CA TYR A 81 -15.69 -2.56 3.62
C TYR A 81 -16.96 -3.26 3.15
N GLU A 82 -16.87 -4.38 2.42
CA GLU A 82 -18.04 -5.20 2.01
C GLU A 82 -18.61 -6.06 3.14
N ARG A 83 -17.89 -6.21 4.26
CA ARG A 83 -18.34 -6.96 5.45
C ARG A 83 -19.06 -6.10 6.49
N VAL A 84 -19.28 -4.82 6.19
CA VAL A 84 -20.02 -3.85 7.01
C VAL A 84 -21.42 -3.69 6.42
#